data_AF-A0A9D7TIT6-F1
#
_entry.id   AF-A0A9D7TIT6-F1
#
_cell.length_a   1.000
_cell.length_b   1.000
_cell.length_c   1.000
_cell.angle_alpha   90.00
_cell.angle_beta   90.00
_cell.angle_gamma   90.00
#
_symmetry.space_group_name_H-M   'P 1'
#
loop_
_entity.id
_entity.type
_entity.pdbx_description
1 polymer ?
#
loop_
_entity_poly.entity_id
_entity_poly.type
_entity_poly.pdbx_seq_one_letter_code
_entity_poly.pdbx_strand_id
1 'polypeptide(L)'
;MSQFDLPRLSFHGTAFLDTPTANNGNYEPNLTLFDQNESEAFLPPRCYLPKGYTYIPPENVHIIQDDNGNSYVPVSPVTTENYQQWATTPLGSFNADMSYWSLYDYLSLKGKNPGYWNYYGDLSISLINTQVTGVTLPSQGDGVVTYTPQNHLGCPSDIYELLGAELSFNNEYFSEGSRTTAYLCDVDSMGQMCTQIFCSHAGLYKRDEQGNQITFFSGTPVKSTSRWMNLSKVLNYSDFSLVPMGGSACFYAMIALNEDSDLSNKIQKISGKMPEGLFLKLLIHEVHEIREPDYTKLPTVSIYDLFGNQSNVKKNPAAVSVSGTITPYFDGDMKTTSIGRLFKNSTALSINVTDIPKPVTKSGKVLAVSNSINLAPVQFLHNQQFNLLSIDVINTINEYGTNPGALPDYAGDDDIPAYQNFDSYNFGQFFILFQPDIGGTPIQIGKFDFENNYNMQQLLSTGGMVDIKINASADFSKGYFYITLNNATVFIEDEYFITSDQMGNYAQQFQPSNNYMSDGFPKIPCTLRVFKRGIPVAQNNSVPVTMQAINMRTVVIKTPRIL
;
A
#
# COMPACT_ATOMS: atom_id res chain seq x y z
N MET A 1 19.01 -2.92 -9.39
CA MET A 1 18.87 -4.27 -8.83
C MET A 1 18.43 -4.17 -7.38
N SER A 2 18.91 -3.18 -6.65
CA SER A 2 18.36 -2.58 -5.43
C SER A 2 17.64 -3.57 -4.50
N GLN A 3 16.32 -3.78 -4.60
CA GLN A 3 15.61 -4.67 -3.66
C GLN A 3 16.09 -6.13 -3.63
N PHE A 4 16.79 -6.57 -4.68
CA PHE A 4 17.31 -7.94 -4.80
C PHE A 4 18.78 -8.06 -4.42
N ASP A 5 19.48 -6.95 -4.16
CA ASP A 5 20.88 -6.97 -3.76
C ASP A 5 21.05 -7.36 -2.29
N LEU A 6 22.23 -7.86 -1.94
CA LEU A 6 22.57 -8.35 -0.59
C LEU A 6 23.59 -7.41 0.08
N PRO A 7 23.54 -7.25 1.42
CA PRO A 7 22.58 -7.87 2.34
C PRO A 7 21.18 -7.24 2.27
N ARG A 8 20.15 -7.98 2.72
CA ARG A 8 18.78 -7.47 2.85
C ARG A 8 18.36 -7.48 4.31
N LEU A 9 17.94 -6.32 4.81
CA LEU A 9 17.36 -6.18 6.15
C LEU A 9 15.85 -6.19 6.00
N SER A 10 15.21 -7.28 6.38
CA SER A 10 13.75 -7.39 6.46
C SER A 10 13.28 -6.71 7.72
N PHE A 11 12.20 -5.93 7.63
CA PHE A 11 11.58 -5.31 8.79
C PHE A 11 10.07 -5.52 8.80
N HIS A 12 9.49 -5.50 10.00
CA HIS A 12 8.05 -5.54 10.22
C HIS A 12 7.68 -4.78 11.50
N GLY A 13 6.49 -4.20 11.51
CA GLY A 13 5.86 -3.63 12.70
C GLY A 13 4.55 -2.95 12.36
N THR A 14 4.19 -1.94 13.13
CA THR A 14 2.92 -1.21 12.97
C THR A 14 3.21 0.23 12.56
N ALA A 15 2.27 0.86 11.87
CA ALA A 15 2.25 2.30 11.69
C ALA A 15 0.86 2.87 11.99
N PHE A 16 0.82 4.15 12.33
CA PHE A 16 -0.41 4.92 12.33
C PHE A 16 -0.43 5.86 11.13
N LEU A 17 -1.54 5.81 10.40
CA LEU A 17 -1.85 6.74 9.31
C LEU A 17 -2.85 7.75 9.84
N ASP A 18 -2.43 8.99 10.03
CA ASP A 18 -3.29 10.08 10.48
C ASP A 18 -3.71 10.96 9.31
N THR A 19 -4.09 10.32 8.19
CA THR A 19 -4.49 11.02 6.97
C THR A 19 -5.88 11.63 7.15
N PRO A 20 -6.05 12.96 6.97
CA PRO A 20 -7.35 13.58 6.97
C PRO A 20 -8.14 13.11 5.75
N THR A 21 -9.38 12.70 6.00
CA THR A 21 -10.29 12.32 4.93
C THR A 21 -11.66 12.94 5.16
N ALA A 22 -12.10 13.69 4.15
CA ALA A 22 -13.52 13.89 3.85
C ALA A 22 -13.90 13.06 2.62
N ASN A 23 -13.10 12.02 2.31
CA ASN A 23 -13.18 11.23 1.09
C ASN A 23 -14.48 10.41 1.10
N ASN A 24 -15.18 10.49 -0.02
CA ASN A 24 -16.51 9.95 -0.25
C ASN A 24 -16.49 8.55 -0.88
N GLY A 25 -15.34 7.90 -1.03
CA GLY A 25 -15.25 6.56 -1.62
C GLY A 25 -16.16 5.51 -0.97
N ASN A 26 -16.46 5.63 0.33
CA ASN A 26 -17.39 4.74 1.03
C ASN A 26 -18.88 5.02 0.70
N TYR A 27 -19.20 6.23 0.25
CA TYR A 27 -20.57 6.68 -0.02
C TYR A 27 -20.85 6.87 -1.52
N GLU A 28 -19.85 6.72 -2.37
CA GLU A 28 -20.01 6.76 -3.82
C GLU A 28 -20.86 5.59 -4.34
N PRO A 29 -21.66 5.83 -5.40
CA PRO A 29 -21.88 7.10 -6.06
C PRO A 29 -22.94 8.00 -5.38
N ASN A 30 -23.52 7.58 -4.24
CA ASN A 30 -24.74 8.17 -3.68
C ASN A 30 -24.51 9.52 -2.97
N LEU A 31 -23.34 9.77 -2.40
CA LEU A 31 -22.96 11.06 -1.82
C LEU A 31 -21.61 11.50 -2.39
N THR A 32 -21.57 12.70 -2.95
CA THR A 32 -20.34 13.31 -3.48
C THR A 32 -20.13 14.66 -2.82
N LEU A 33 -18.93 14.82 -2.24
CA LEU A 33 -18.54 16.01 -1.49
C LEU A 33 -17.55 16.89 -2.25
N PHE A 34 -17.02 16.42 -3.38
CA PHE A 34 -15.95 17.07 -4.12
C PHE A 34 -16.21 17.06 -5.63
N ASP A 35 -15.96 18.19 -6.29
CA ASP A 35 -15.99 18.36 -7.73
C ASP A 35 -14.59 18.15 -8.31
N GLN A 36 -14.41 17.07 -9.08
CA GLN A 36 -13.13 16.79 -9.73
C GLN A 36 -12.77 17.81 -10.80
N ASN A 37 -13.75 18.39 -11.51
CA ASN A 37 -13.47 19.30 -12.62
C ASN A 37 -12.91 20.62 -12.11
N GLU A 38 -13.45 21.10 -10.99
CA GLU A 38 -13.05 22.37 -10.38
C GLU A 38 -11.97 22.18 -9.30
N SER A 39 -11.74 20.94 -8.83
CA SER A 39 -10.86 20.63 -7.70
C SER A 39 -11.30 21.35 -6.40
N GLU A 40 -12.62 21.45 -6.18
CA GLU A 40 -13.23 22.13 -5.03
C GLU A 40 -14.33 21.29 -4.38
N ALA A 41 -14.67 21.56 -3.12
CA ALA A 41 -15.77 20.89 -2.45
C ALA A 41 -17.13 21.32 -3.05
N PHE A 42 -18.08 20.37 -3.17
CA PHE A 42 -19.47 20.72 -3.45
C PHE A 42 -20.08 21.41 -2.23
N LEU A 43 -20.37 22.71 -2.36
CA LEU A 43 -21.07 23.51 -1.37
C LEU A 43 -22.31 24.13 -2.03
N PRO A 44 -23.52 23.57 -1.82
CA PRO A 44 -23.84 22.46 -0.90
C PRO A 44 -23.44 21.06 -1.43
N PRO A 45 -23.25 20.08 -0.54
CA PRO A 45 -23.02 18.66 -0.89
C PRO A 45 -24.13 18.07 -1.78
N ARG A 46 -23.80 17.07 -2.60
CA ARG A 46 -24.71 16.46 -3.57
C ARG A 46 -25.00 14.99 -3.25
N CYS A 47 -26.27 14.64 -3.14
CA CYS A 47 -26.74 13.25 -3.05
C CYS A 47 -27.26 12.78 -4.41
N TYR A 48 -26.53 11.92 -5.11
CA TYR A 48 -26.94 11.42 -6.42
C TYR A 48 -27.98 10.31 -6.29
N LEU A 49 -28.96 10.34 -7.19
CA LEU A 49 -30.03 9.37 -7.27
C LEU A 49 -29.69 8.30 -8.32
N PRO A 50 -29.96 7.01 -8.04
CA PRO A 50 -29.78 5.96 -9.03
C PRO A 50 -30.70 6.19 -10.25
N LYS A 51 -30.27 5.72 -11.42
CA LYS A 51 -31.08 5.82 -12.64
C LYS A 51 -32.43 5.13 -12.46
N GLY A 52 -33.51 5.83 -12.79
CA GLY A 52 -34.88 5.33 -12.60
C GLY A 52 -35.36 5.37 -11.14
N TYR A 53 -34.82 6.29 -10.33
CA TYR A 53 -35.22 6.47 -8.94
C TYR A 53 -36.74 6.61 -8.77
N THR A 54 -37.24 6.14 -7.62
CA THR A 54 -38.64 6.29 -7.21
C THR A 54 -38.80 7.23 -6.02
N TYR A 55 -37.71 7.85 -5.58
CA TYR A 55 -37.73 8.82 -4.48
C TYR A 55 -38.60 10.02 -4.82
N ILE A 56 -39.53 10.35 -3.92
CA ILE A 56 -40.38 11.54 -4.00
C ILE A 56 -39.89 12.53 -2.94
N PRO A 57 -39.31 13.66 -3.33
CA PRO A 57 -38.78 14.61 -2.36
C PRO A 57 -39.89 15.32 -1.58
N PRO A 58 -39.67 15.67 -0.30
CA PRO A 58 -40.51 16.62 0.43
C PRO A 58 -40.60 17.99 -0.27
N GLU A 59 -41.60 18.80 0.09
CA GLU A 59 -41.91 20.09 -0.56
C GLU A 59 -40.71 21.06 -0.71
N ASN A 60 -39.77 21.02 0.24
CA ASN A 60 -38.59 21.91 0.28
C ASN A 60 -37.30 21.27 -0.28
N VAL A 61 -37.39 20.09 -0.88
CA VAL A 61 -36.24 19.37 -1.43
C VAL A 61 -36.41 19.27 -2.93
N HIS A 62 -35.41 19.72 -3.68
CA HIS A 62 -35.46 19.75 -5.15
C HIS A 62 -34.46 18.77 -5.75
N ILE A 63 -34.88 18.14 -6.85
CA ILE A 63 -33.99 17.29 -7.67
C ILE A 63 -33.47 18.15 -8.82
N ILE A 64 -32.15 18.18 -8.97
CA ILE A 64 -31.42 18.92 -10.00
C ILE A 64 -30.68 17.91 -10.89
N GLN A 65 -30.33 18.30 -12.11
CA GLN A 65 -29.47 17.51 -12.99
C GLN A 65 -28.11 18.20 -13.15
N ASP A 66 -27.04 17.42 -13.11
CA ASP A 66 -25.70 17.89 -13.49
C ASP A 66 -25.57 17.99 -15.03
N ASP A 67 -24.43 18.50 -15.49
CA ASP A 67 -24.16 18.65 -16.93
C ASP A 67 -24.11 17.32 -17.70
N ASN A 68 -23.97 16.20 -16.98
CA ASN A 68 -23.99 14.85 -17.53
C ASN A 68 -25.41 14.22 -17.51
N GLY A 69 -26.42 14.95 -17.02
CA GLY A 69 -27.80 14.49 -16.89
C GLY A 69 -28.07 13.58 -15.70
N ASN A 70 -27.11 13.41 -14.77
CA ASN A 70 -27.33 12.65 -13.54
C ASN A 70 -28.18 13.48 -12.58
N SER A 71 -29.21 12.84 -12.02
CA SER A 71 -30.10 13.49 -11.06
C SER A 71 -29.52 13.44 -9.64
N TYR A 72 -29.53 14.57 -8.94
CA TYR A 72 -29.06 14.68 -7.57
C TYR A 72 -29.92 15.63 -6.74
N VAL A 73 -29.79 15.53 -5.43
CA VAL A 73 -30.40 16.45 -4.45
C VAL A 73 -29.28 17.22 -3.74
N PRO A 74 -29.25 18.56 -3.80
CA PRO A 74 -28.33 19.35 -2.98
C PRO A 74 -28.79 19.40 -1.53
N VAL A 75 -27.86 19.29 -0.57
CA VAL A 75 -28.13 19.49 0.86
C VAL A 75 -28.01 20.98 1.18
N SER A 76 -28.90 21.80 0.63
CA SER A 76 -28.76 23.27 0.58
C SER A 76 -28.48 23.99 1.90
N PRO A 77 -28.98 23.55 3.07
CA PRO A 77 -28.65 24.20 4.35
C PRO A 77 -27.21 23.98 4.84
N VAL A 78 -26.45 23.07 4.22
CA VAL A 78 -25.03 22.87 4.53
C VAL A 78 -24.21 23.88 3.73
N THR A 79 -23.52 24.75 4.46
CA THR A 79 -22.71 25.86 3.94
C THR A 79 -21.27 25.73 4.47
N THR A 80 -20.37 26.58 3.98
CA THR A 80 -18.98 26.63 4.45
C THR A 80 -18.87 26.77 5.97
N GLU A 81 -19.76 27.56 6.58
CA GLU A 81 -19.72 27.86 8.01
C GLU A 81 -20.08 26.66 8.91
N ASN A 82 -20.90 25.74 8.41
CA ASN A 82 -21.37 24.58 9.19
C ASN A 82 -20.86 23.24 8.66
N TYR A 83 -20.13 23.24 7.55
CA TYR A 83 -19.67 22.03 6.84
C TYR A 83 -18.93 21.06 7.76
N GLN A 84 -17.98 21.55 8.56
CA GLN A 84 -17.19 20.72 9.47
C GLN A 84 -18.08 20.04 10.53
N GLN A 85 -19.05 20.77 11.08
CA GLN A 85 -19.96 20.21 12.08
C GLN A 85 -20.88 19.17 11.45
N TRP A 86 -21.40 19.46 10.26
CA TRP A 86 -22.20 18.52 9.49
C TRP A 86 -21.41 17.25 9.13
N ALA A 87 -20.18 17.39 8.62
CA ALA A 87 -19.34 16.27 8.23
C ALA A 87 -18.96 15.35 9.40
N THR A 88 -18.95 15.88 10.62
CA THR A 88 -18.64 15.11 11.84
C THR A 88 -19.89 14.70 12.64
N THR A 89 -21.08 14.84 12.05
CA THR A 89 -22.37 14.46 12.64
C THR A 89 -23.06 13.41 11.77
N PRO A 90 -23.74 12.40 12.35
CA PRO A 90 -24.50 11.43 11.58
C PRO A 90 -25.56 12.08 10.68
N LEU A 91 -25.58 11.70 9.40
CA LEU A 91 -26.49 12.24 8.39
C LEU A 91 -27.96 12.17 8.84
N GLY A 92 -28.64 13.32 8.75
CA GLY A 92 -30.04 13.50 9.15
C GLY A 92 -30.24 13.75 10.65
N SER A 93 -29.16 13.80 11.44
CA SER A 93 -29.20 14.17 12.86
C SER A 93 -28.70 15.59 13.11
N PHE A 94 -28.11 16.24 12.11
CA PHE A 94 -27.69 17.63 12.20
C PHE A 94 -28.87 18.55 11.89
N ASN A 95 -29.11 19.59 12.70
CA ASN A 95 -30.28 20.46 12.56
C ASN A 95 -30.48 21.01 11.14
N ALA A 96 -29.39 21.26 10.40
CA ALA A 96 -29.46 21.77 9.03
C ALA A 96 -29.93 20.71 8.01
N ASP A 97 -29.75 19.42 8.28
CA ASP A 97 -30.03 18.35 7.33
C ASP A 97 -31.11 17.34 7.78
N MET A 98 -31.76 17.56 8.92
CA MET A 98 -32.84 16.69 9.44
C MET A 98 -33.97 16.46 8.41
N SER A 99 -34.29 17.45 7.58
CA SER A 99 -35.34 17.31 6.55
C SER A 99 -34.99 16.33 5.44
N TYR A 100 -33.72 15.92 5.32
CA TYR A 100 -33.22 14.98 4.32
C TYR A 100 -33.18 13.54 4.83
N TRP A 101 -33.70 13.25 6.03
CA TRP A 101 -33.71 11.92 6.64
C TRP A 101 -34.26 10.82 5.71
N SER A 102 -35.37 11.06 5.01
CA SER A 102 -35.95 10.09 4.08
C SER A 102 -35.09 9.87 2.83
N LEU A 103 -34.36 10.88 2.37
CA LEU A 103 -33.40 10.76 1.29
C LEU A 103 -32.23 9.87 1.71
N TYR A 104 -31.66 10.13 2.88
CA TYR A 104 -30.54 9.34 3.40
C TYR A 104 -30.94 7.88 3.66
N ASP A 105 -32.17 7.64 4.15
CA ASP A 105 -32.72 6.29 4.29
C ASP A 105 -32.85 5.59 2.93
N TYR A 106 -33.39 6.29 1.92
CA TYR A 106 -33.50 5.78 0.55
C TYR A 106 -32.14 5.43 -0.08
N LEU A 107 -31.12 6.24 0.19
CA LEU A 107 -29.75 6.05 -0.33
C LEU A 107 -28.87 5.13 0.52
N SER A 108 -29.40 4.57 1.63
CA SER A 108 -28.64 3.77 2.60
C SER A 108 -27.47 4.53 3.25
N LEU A 109 -27.62 5.85 3.42
CA LEU A 109 -26.66 6.77 4.03
C LEU A 109 -27.05 7.20 5.45
N LYS A 110 -28.25 6.83 5.92
CA LYS A 110 -28.78 7.29 7.20
C LYS A 110 -27.90 6.86 8.36
N GLY A 111 -27.56 7.81 9.23
CA GLY A 111 -26.71 7.58 10.40
C GLY A 111 -25.21 7.46 10.10
N LYS A 112 -24.81 7.60 8.82
CA LYS A 112 -23.40 7.60 8.39
C LYS A 112 -22.76 8.96 8.62
N ASN A 113 -21.45 9.02 8.82
CA ASN A 113 -20.70 10.26 9.00
C ASN A 113 -19.99 10.68 7.70
N PRO A 114 -20.30 11.86 7.10
CA PRO A 114 -19.69 12.27 5.83
C PRO A 114 -18.17 12.39 5.90
N GLY A 115 -17.63 12.87 7.01
CA GLY A 115 -16.21 12.99 7.29
C GLY A 115 -15.55 11.66 7.67
N TYR A 116 -15.98 10.56 7.08
CA TYR A 116 -15.49 9.17 7.20
C TYR A 116 -14.08 9.00 7.78
N TRP A 117 -13.88 7.95 8.59
CA TRP A 117 -12.59 7.56 9.18
C TRP A 117 -11.92 8.65 10.02
N ASN A 118 -11.23 9.64 9.46
CA ASN A 118 -10.38 10.55 10.23
C ASN A 118 -10.40 11.99 9.74
N TYR A 119 -11.50 12.72 9.94
CA TYR A 119 -11.64 14.11 9.45
C TYR A 119 -10.55 15.08 9.94
N TYR A 120 -10.02 14.84 11.14
CA TYR A 120 -9.07 15.73 11.84
C TYR A 120 -7.60 15.28 11.75
N GLY A 121 -7.29 14.37 10.83
CA GLY A 121 -5.92 13.92 10.59
C GLY A 121 -4.98 15.05 10.15
N ASP A 122 -3.67 14.86 10.32
CA ASP A 122 -2.63 15.82 9.92
C ASP A 122 -1.67 15.32 8.83
N LEU A 123 -2.05 14.24 8.12
CA LEU A 123 -1.31 13.56 7.05
C LEU A 123 -0.12 12.73 7.56
N SER A 124 0.17 12.73 8.85
CA SER A 124 1.36 12.06 9.37
C SER A 124 1.30 10.54 9.23
N ILE A 125 2.46 9.94 8.96
CA ILE A 125 2.69 8.50 9.10
C ILE A 125 3.77 8.28 10.16
N SER A 126 3.41 7.56 11.23
CA SER A 126 4.31 7.25 12.33
C SER A 126 4.56 5.76 12.40
N LEU A 127 5.82 5.35 12.30
CA LEU A 127 6.24 3.95 12.49
C LEU A 127 6.38 3.64 13.99
N ILE A 128 5.88 2.48 14.41
CA ILE A 128 5.87 2.02 15.80
C ILE A 128 6.34 0.57 15.84
N ASN A 129 7.35 0.30 16.68
CA ASN A 129 7.93 -1.03 16.85
C ASN A 129 8.26 -1.69 15.49
N THR A 130 8.68 -0.90 14.50
CA THR A 130 9.03 -1.40 13.16
C THR A 130 10.46 -1.89 13.19
N GLN A 131 10.63 -3.16 13.50
CA GLN A 131 11.91 -3.77 13.82
C GLN A 131 12.45 -4.61 12.68
N VAL A 132 13.78 -4.67 12.57
CA VAL A 132 14.47 -5.63 11.70
C VAL A 132 14.21 -7.05 12.22
N THR A 133 13.43 -7.81 11.46
CA THR A 133 13.00 -9.17 11.76
C THR A 133 13.92 -10.23 11.18
N GLY A 134 14.70 -9.88 10.15
CA GLY A 134 15.68 -10.78 9.58
C GLY A 134 16.75 -10.07 8.77
N VAL A 135 17.92 -10.70 8.65
CA VAL A 135 19.00 -10.23 7.79
C VAL A 135 19.42 -11.36 6.87
N THR A 136 19.23 -11.18 5.56
CA THR A 136 19.66 -12.13 4.54
C THR A 136 21.06 -11.78 4.03
N LEU A 137 21.96 -12.75 4.11
CA LEU A 137 23.35 -12.67 3.66
C LEU A 137 23.65 -13.71 2.56
N PRO A 138 24.67 -13.47 1.71
CA PRO A 138 25.21 -14.51 0.84
C PRO A 138 25.73 -15.70 1.64
N SER A 139 25.55 -16.93 1.14
CA SER A 139 26.04 -18.16 1.76
C SER A 139 26.72 -19.10 0.75
N GLN A 140 27.80 -19.77 1.17
CA GLN A 140 28.47 -20.81 0.38
C GLN A 140 27.66 -22.12 0.43
N GLY A 141 26.60 -22.20 -0.36
CA GLY A 141 25.75 -23.40 -0.39
C GLY A 141 24.41 -23.10 -1.05
N ASP A 142 23.45 -22.66 -0.26
CA ASP A 142 22.06 -22.38 -0.67
C ASP A 142 21.89 -21.03 -1.40
N GLY A 143 22.99 -20.35 -1.69
CA GLY A 143 23.02 -19.01 -2.27
C GLY A 143 22.89 -17.94 -1.20
N VAL A 144 21.90 -18.05 -0.33
CA VAL A 144 21.65 -17.12 0.78
C VAL A 144 21.30 -17.82 2.09
N VAL A 145 21.44 -17.10 3.20
CA VAL A 145 20.95 -17.50 4.53
C VAL A 145 20.29 -16.30 5.19
N THR A 146 19.14 -16.51 5.82
CA THR A 146 18.43 -15.47 6.59
C THR A 146 18.57 -15.75 8.07
N TYR A 147 19.20 -14.82 8.78
CA TYR A 147 19.29 -14.84 10.23
C TYR A 147 18.10 -14.10 10.83
N THR A 148 17.54 -14.65 11.91
CA THR A 148 16.41 -14.07 12.65
C THR A 148 16.75 -14.03 14.13
N PRO A 149 15.99 -13.31 14.99
CA PRO A 149 16.21 -13.35 16.43
C PRO A 149 16.18 -14.78 16.99
N GLN A 150 15.33 -15.65 16.44
CA GLN A 150 15.19 -17.05 16.86
C GLN A 150 16.20 -18.00 16.17
N ASN A 151 16.83 -17.58 15.08
CA ASN A 151 17.81 -18.36 14.32
C ASN A 151 19.05 -17.50 13.99
N HIS A 152 19.85 -17.19 15.01
CA HIS A 152 21.03 -16.32 14.89
C HIS A 152 22.37 -17.06 15.04
N LEU A 153 22.36 -18.38 15.25
CA LEU A 153 23.58 -19.16 15.35
C LEU A 153 24.37 -19.08 14.03
N GLY A 154 25.63 -18.66 14.12
CA GLY A 154 26.49 -18.44 12.94
C GLY A 154 26.34 -17.06 12.29
N CYS A 155 25.44 -16.20 12.78
CA CYS A 155 25.35 -14.80 12.33
C CYS A 155 26.62 -14.04 12.75
N PRO A 156 27.29 -13.30 11.86
CA PRO A 156 28.38 -12.40 12.23
C PRO A 156 27.94 -11.40 13.31
N SER A 157 28.78 -11.16 14.33
CA SER A 157 28.41 -10.33 15.49
C SER A 157 28.03 -8.90 15.11
N ASP A 158 28.70 -8.34 14.10
CA ASP A 158 28.44 -7.01 13.57
C ASP A 158 27.16 -6.93 12.71
N ILE A 159 26.56 -8.06 12.37
CA ILE A 159 25.25 -8.16 11.70
C ILE A 159 24.15 -8.52 12.69
N TYR A 160 24.46 -9.36 13.68
CA TYR A 160 23.53 -9.72 14.76
C TYR A 160 22.97 -8.49 15.47
N GLU A 161 23.79 -7.44 15.66
CA GLU A 161 23.34 -6.20 16.29
C GLU A 161 22.21 -5.47 15.54
N LEU A 162 22.07 -5.69 14.23
CA LEU A 162 21.01 -5.10 13.41
C LEU A 162 19.64 -5.73 13.71
N LEU A 163 19.59 -6.97 14.18
CA LEU A 163 18.32 -7.64 14.52
C LEU A 163 17.64 -6.91 15.68
N GLY A 164 16.36 -6.59 15.50
CA GLY A 164 15.57 -5.80 16.45
C GLY A 164 15.85 -4.30 16.43
N ALA A 165 16.70 -3.79 15.52
CA ALA A 165 16.84 -2.35 15.32
C ALA A 165 15.56 -1.78 14.69
N GLU A 166 15.19 -0.56 15.06
CA GLU A 166 13.92 0.08 14.72
C GLU A 166 14.08 1.10 13.60
N LEU A 167 13.32 0.91 12.53
CA LEU A 167 13.16 1.87 11.44
C LEU A 167 12.21 2.97 11.89
N SER A 168 12.61 4.22 11.71
CA SER A 168 11.78 5.38 12.08
C SER A 168 11.92 6.51 11.07
N PHE A 169 10.86 7.33 10.98
CA PHE A 169 10.83 8.59 10.23
C PHE A 169 10.96 9.84 11.13
N ASN A 170 11.27 9.64 12.41
CA ASN A 170 11.43 10.72 13.38
C ASN A 170 12.80 11.38 13.23
N ASN A 171 12.85 12.71 13.18
CA ASN A 171 14.10 13.47 13.04
C ASN A 171 15.02 13.29 14.27
N GLU A 172 14.44 13.21 15.47
CA GLU A 172 15.16 13.04 16.73
C GLU A 172 14.67 11.78 17.46
N TYR A 173 14.88 10.60 16.88
CA TYR A 173 14.27 9.35 17.35
C TYR A 173 14.38 9.10 18.87
N PHE A 174 15.53 9.41 19.47
CA PHE A 174 15.77 9.17 20.89
C PHE A 174 15.21 10.24 21.84
N SER A 175 14.72 11.37 21.31
CA SER A 175 14.08 12.43 22.09
C SER A 175 12.63 12.07 22.41
N GLU A 176 12.21 12.32 23.65
CA GLU A 176 10.81 12.15 24.04
C GLU A 176 9.91 13.11 23.24
N GLY A 177 8.78 12.61 22.72
CA GLY A 177 7.83 13.42 21.94
C GLY A 177 8.27 13.75 20.51
N SER A 178 9.33 13.09 20.01
CA SER A 178 9.80 13.26 18.63
C SER A 178 8.69 12.99 17.62
N ARG A 179 8.52 13.90 16.65
CA ARG A 179 7.51 13.80 15.60
C ARG A 179 8.09 13.15 14.36
N THR A 180 7.24 12.40 13.66
CA THR A 180 7.55 11.92 12.33
C THR A 180 7.74 13.08 11.36
N THR A 181 8.63 12.89 10.40
CA THR A 181 8.81 13.80 9.27
C THR A 181 8.10 13.31 8.00
N ALA A 182 7.41 12.17 8.11
CA ALA A 182 6.78 11.53 6.99
C ALA A 182 5.28 11.87 6.92
N TYR A 183 4.82 12.15 5.70
CA TYR A 183 3.44 12.49 5.37
C TYR A 183 2.94 11.59 4.24
N LEU A 184 1.72 11.10 4.38
CA LEU A 184 0.99 10.33 3.37
C LEU A 184 -0.12 11.21 2.79
N CYS A 185 0.02 11.54 1.51
CA CYS A 185 -0.94 12.39 0.81
C CYS A 185 -1.54 11.64 -0.37
N ASP A 186 -2.85 11.73 -0.55
CA ASP A 186 -3.46 11.45 -1.84
C ASP A 186 -3.31 12.67 -2.76
N VAL A 187 -3.24 12.42 -4.06
CA VAL A 187 -3.02 13.44 -5.09
C VAL A 187 -4.27 13.67 -5.94
N ASP A 188 -5.28 12.80 -5.85
CA ASP A 188 -6.62 13.01 -6.42
C ASP A 188 -7.69 12.78 -5.33
N SER A 189 -8.62 13.71 -5.23
CA SER A 189 -9.84 13.61 -4.42
C SER A 189 -10.67 12.33 -4.63
N MET A 190 -10.59 11.71 -5.81
CA MET A 190 -11.60 10.74 -6.29
C MET A 190 -11.04 9.67 -7.25
N GLY A 191 -9.71 9.63 -7.45
CA GLY A 191 -9.02 8.71 -8.37
C GLY A 191 -7.86 8.01 -7.69
N GLN A 192 -8.20 7.12 -6.75
CA GLN A 192 -7.36 6.42 -5.76
C GLN A 192 -6.18 5.57 -6.33
N MET A 193 -5.35 6.12 -7.21
CA MET A 193 -4.26 5.37 -7.86
C MET A 193 -2.88 5.99 -7.68
N CYS A 194 -2.77 7.11 -6.95
CA CYS A 194 -1.49 7.78 -6.76
C CYS A 194 -1.35 8.41 -5.36
N THR A 195 -1.33 7.57 -4.32
CA THR A 195 -0.95 7.99 -2.98
C THR A 195 0.57 8.15 -2.88
N GLN A 196 1.07 9.18 -2.20
CA GLN A 196 2.49 9.51 -2.11
C GLN A 196 2.97 9.63 -0.67
N ILE A 197 4.20 9.21 -0.42
CA ILE A 197 4.91 9.44 0.83
C ILE A 197 6.01 10.48 0.61
N PHE A 198 5.92 11.57 1.36
CA PHE A 198 6.98 12.56 1.52
C PHE A 198 7.64 12.33 2.86
N CYS A 199 8.97 12.35 2.92
CA CYS A 199 9.71 12.11 4.15
C CYS A 199 11.04 12.86 4.08
N SER A 200 11.33 13.71 5.06
CA SER A 200 12.61 14.43 5.11
C SER A 200 13.68 13.69 5.90
N HIS A 201 13.31 12.65 6.66
CA HIS A 201 14.25 11.92 7.51
C HIS A 201 13.83 10.48 7.74
N ALA A 202 14.74 9.54 7.52
CA ALA A 202 14.61 8.15 7.93
C ALA A 202 15.91 7.65 8.58
N GLY A 203 15.79 6.76 9.56
CA GLY A 203 16.94 6.15 10.21
C GLY A 203 16.62 4.79 10.82
N LEU A 204 17.70 4.08 11.16
CA LEU A 204 17.64 2.79 11.85
C LEU A 204 18.37 2.89 13.17
N TYR A 205 17.67 2.58 14.25
CA TYR A 205 18.09 2.91 15.61
C TYR A 205 17.99 1.71 16.53
N LYS A 206 18.82 1.66 17.57
CA LYS A 206 18.70 0.66 18.63
C LYS A 206 19.22 1.24 19.94
N ARG A 207 18.73 0.70 21.06
CA ARG A 207 19.40 0.81 22.36
C ARG A 207 20.09 -0.52 22.64
N ASP A 208 21.38 -0.48 22.95
CA ASP A 208 22.09 -1.69 23.38
C ASP A 208 21.63 -2.15 24.77
N GLU A 209 22.17 -3.29 25.23
CA GLU A 209 21.83 -3.86 26.54
C GLU A 209 22.23 -2.93 27.71
N GLN A 210 23.14 -1.99 27.49
CA GLN A 210 23.58 -0.98 28.45
C GLN A 210 22.78 0.33 28.35
N GLY A 211 21.83 0.42 27.42
CA GLY A 211 20.99 1.59 27.17
C GLY A 211 21.61 2.67 26.28
N ASN A 212 22.80 2.42 25.72
CA ASN A 212 23.44 3.36 24.81
C ASN A 212 22.67 3.44 23.49
N GLN A 213 22.60 4.65 22.94
CA GLN A 213 21.91 4.94 21.70
C GLN A 213 22.81 4.62 20.51
N ILE A 214 22.33 3.77 19.61
CA ILE A 214 23.03 3.37 18.38
C ILE A 214 22.20 3.83 17.19
N THR A 215 22.85 4.55 16.28
CA THR A 215 22.30 4.93 14.97
C THR A 215 23.08 4.22 13.89
N PHE A 216 22.45 3.28 13.17
CA PHE A 216 23.08 2.54 12.09
C PHE A 216 23.12 3.34 10.78
N PHE A 217 22.05 4.10 10.53
CA PHE A 217 22.02 5.11 9.47
C PHE A 217 21.01 6.20 9.78
N SER A 218 21.20 7.34 9.10
CA SER A 218 20.28 8.46 9.01
C SER A 218 20.37 9.02 7.59
N GLY A 219 19.25 9.45 7.02
CA GLY A 219 19.22 9.94 5.65
C GLY A 219 17.88 10.52 5.22
N THR A 220 17.82 11.02 3.99
CA THR A 220 16.64 11.61 3.39
C THR A 220 16.12 10.70 2.28
N PRO A 221 14.95 10.05 2.47
CA PRO A 221 14.29 9.31 1.39
C PRO A 221 13.86 10.24 0.27
N VAL A 222 13.98 9.78 -0.98
CA VAL A 222 13.26 10.41 -2.08
C VAL A 222 11.76 10.14 -1.94
N LYS A 223 10.93 10.99 -2.55
CA LYS A 223 9.49 10.81 -2.62
C LYS A 223 9.11 9.41 -3.16
N SER A 224 8.12 8.78 -2.55
CA SER A 224 7.58 7.50 -2.96
C SER A 224 6.13 7.59 -3.41
N THR A 225 5.67 6.63 -4.19
CA THR A 225 4.28 6.54 -4.69
C THR A 225 3.80 5.10 -4.59
N SER A 226 2.51 4.92 -4.31
CA SER A 226 1.85 3.63 -4.24
C SER A 226 2.04 2.82 -5.52
N ARG A 227 2.41 1.55 -5.37
CA ARG A 227 2.57 0.58 -6.45
C ARG A 227 1.97 -0.77 -6.06
N TRP A 228 1.66 -1.55 -7.08
CA TRP A 228 1.24 -2.95 -6.95
C TRP A 228 0.07 -3.13 -5.97
N MET A 229 -0.98 -2.30 -6.06
CA MET A 229 -2.08 -2.40 -5.12
C MET A 229 -2.72 -3.80 -5.12
N ASN A 230 -3.04 -4.32 -3.95
CA ASN A 230 -3.76 -5.58 -3.79
C ASN A 230 -5.00 -5.35 -2.93
N LEU A 231 -6.17 -5.24 -3.56
CA LEU A 231 -7.45 -5.01 -2.86
C LEU A 231 -7.99 -6.26 -2.13
N SER A 232 -7.27 -7.38 -2.20
CA SER A 232 -7.65 -8.63 -1.56
C SER A 232 -6.58 -9.13 -0.59
N LYS A 233 -5.57 -8.31 -0.27
CA LYS A 233 -4.45 -8.68 0.59
C LYS A 233 -4.93 -9.31 1.89
N VAL A 234 -5.94 -8.72 2.54
CA VAL A 234 -6.57 -9.28 3.74
C VAL A 234 -7.93 -9.89 3.37
N LEU A 235 -8.01 -11.21 3.34
CA LEU A 235 -9.13 -11.96 2.78
C LEU A 235 -10.43 -11.71 3.54
N ASN A 236 -10.41 -11.72 4.86
CA ASN A 236 -11.62 -11.48 5.64
C ASN A 236 -12.14 -10.05 5.52
N TYR A 237 -11.33 -9.09 5.08
CA TYR A 237 -11.76 -7.74 4.73
C TYR A 237 -11.98 -7.51 3.22
N SER A 238 -12.03 -8.59 2.41
CA SER A 238 -12.26 -8.48 0.96
C SER A 238 -13.71 -8.15 0.56
N ASP A 239 -14.61 -7.98 1.52
CA ASP A 239 -15.96 -7.48 1.27
C ASP A 239 -15.89 -6.08 0.61
N PHE A 240 -16.74 -5.83 -0.39
CA PHE A 240 -16.74 -4.54 -1.11
C PHE A 240 -17.03 -3.34 -0.18
N SER A 241 -17.73 -3.55 0.94
CA SER A 241 -17.92 -2.50 1.94
C SER A 241 -16.68 -2.22 2.79
N LEU A 242 -15.61 -3.02 2.66
CA LEU A 242 -14.38 -2.95 3.45
C LEU A 242 -13.13 -2.75 2.59
N VAL A 243 -13.28 -2.31 1.34
CA VAL A 243 -12.18 -2.26 0.34
C VAL A 243 -10.86 -1.71 0.87
N PRO A 244 -10.81 -0.60 1.65
CA PRO A 244 -9.53 -0.10 2.18
C PRO A 244 -8.85 -1.09 3.14
N MET A 245 -9.63 -1.76 4.00
CA MET A 245 -9.15 -2.70 5.02
C MET A 245 -8.68 -4.03 4.42
N GLY A 246 -9.23 -4.43 3.27
CA GLY A 246 -8.76 -5.57 2.48
C GLY A 246 -7.48 -5.29 1.68
N GLY A 247 -7.07 -4.02 1.61
CA GLY A 247 -6.06 -3.51 0.68
C GLY A 247 -4.61 -3.57 1.16
N SER A 248 -3.69 -3.38 0.22
CA SER A 248 -2.29 -3.05 0.48
C SER A 248 -1.64 -2.33 -0.70
N ALA A 249 -0.51 -1.66 -0.43
CA ALA A 249 0.30 -1.01 -1.45
C ALA A 249 1.79 -1.00 -1.08
N CYS A 250 2.65 -1.13 -2.11
CA CYS A 250 4.10 -0.99 -1.98
C CYS A 250 4.56 0.44 -2.28
N PHE A 251 5.56 0.88 -1.56
CA PHE A 251 6.23 2.18 -1.67
C PHE A 251 7.74 1.93 -1.77
N TYR A 252 8.41 2.61 -2.69
CA TYR A 252 9.84 2.43 -2.95
C TYR A 252 10.56 3.78 -2.92
N ALA A 253 11.67 3.84 -2.20
CA ALA A 253 12.48 5.05 -2.11
C ALA A 253 13.96 4.72 -1.92
N MET A 254 14.83 5.38 -2.67
CA MET A 254 16.23 5.52 -2.32
C MET A 254 16.37 6.51 -1.14
N ILE A 255 17.19 6.16 -0.16
CA ILE A 255 17.56 6.98 0.99
C ILE A 255 18.99 7.48 0.76
N ALA A 256 19.11 8.79 0.58
CA ALA A 256 20.40 9.46 0.54
C ALA A 256 20.92 9.59 1.98
N LEU A 257 22.12 9.09 2.26
CA LEU A 257 22.65 9.01 3.62
C LEU A 257 23.33 10.32 4.06
N ASN A 258 23.17 10.65 5.33
CA ASN A 258 23.80 11.80 5.98
C ASN A 258 25.21 11.40 6.47
N GLU A 259 26.23 11.55 5.61
CA GLU A 259 27.65 11.21 5.86
C GLU A 259 27.87 9.77 6.43
N ASP A 260 29.07 9.44 6.93
CA ASP A 260 29.52 8.06 7.23
C ASP A 260 28.48 7.22 8.02
N SER A 261 27.88 6.23 7.35
CA SER A 261 26.90 5.30 7.94
C SER A 261 27.56 3.98 8.34
N ASP A 262 27.35 3.55 9.58
CA ASP A 262 27.77 2.24 10.08
C ASP A 262 27.17 1.09 9.24
N LEU A 263 25.89 1.21 8.85
CA LEU A 263 25.26 0.25 7.94
C LEU A 263 25.96 0.18 6.57
N SER A 264 26.35 1.32 5.99
CA SER A 264 27.10 1.33 4.72
C SER A 264 28.44 0.61 4.82
N ASN A 265 29.16 0.77 5.94
CA ASN A 265 30.41 0.06 6.19
C ASN A 265 30.20 -1.45 6.32
N LYS A 266 29.13 -1.88 7.01
CA LYS A 266 28.74 -3.31 7.09
C LYS A 266 28.39 -3.87 5.72
N ILE A 267 27.60 -3.13 4.93
CA ILE A 267 27.25 -3.51 3.56
C ILE A 267 28.51 -3.65 2.72
N GLN A 268 29.44 -2.70 2.76
CA GLN A 268 30.69 -2.75 1.98
C GLN A 268 31.51 -4.00 2.29
N LYS A 269 31.59 -4.41 3.56
CA LYS A 269 32.29 -5.65 3.96
C LYS A 269 31.66 -6.90 3.34
N ILE A 270 30.33 -6.92 3.19
CA ILE A 270 29.59 -8.06 2.66
C ILE A 270 29.58 -8.06 1.12
N SER A 271 29.28 -6.92 0.51
CA SER A 271 29.09 -6.78 -0.94
C SER A 271 30.40 -6.57 -1.69
N GLY A 272 31.47 -6.15 -1.00
CA GLY A 272 32.73 -5.72 -1.60
C GLY A 272 32.68 -4.35 -2.28
N LYS A 273 31.54 -3.64 -2.21
CA LYS A 273 31.32 -2.33 -2.86
C LYS A 273 30.63 -1.37 -1.90
N MET A 274 31.13 -0.13 -1.83
CA MET A 274 30.47 0.91 -1.03
C MET A 274 29.12 1.27 -1.69
N PRO A 275 28.00 1.22 -0.95
CA PRO A 275 26.72 1.68 -1.47
C PRO A 275 26.70 3.21 -1.62
N GLU A 276 25.98 3.72 -2.62
CA GLU A 276 25.75 5.17 -2.77
C GLU A 276 24.58 5.69 -1.91
N GLY A 277 23.76 4.76 -1.42
CA GLY A 277 22.66 5.02 -0.52
C GLY A 277 22.01 3.69 -0.11
N LEU A 278 20.81 3.77 0.45
CA LEU A 278 20.00 2.59 0.73
C LEU A 278 18.75 2.60 -0.14
N PHE A 279 18.20 1.43 -0.41
CA PHE A 279 16.91 1.29 -1.08
C PHE A 279 15.91 0.70 -0.11
N LEU A 280 14.82 1.44 0.11
CA LEU A 280 13.70 1.08 0.96
C LEU A 280 12.54 0.61 0.10
N LYS A 281 12.04 -0.59 0.39
CA LYS A 281 10.70 -1.03 0.01
C LYS A 281 9.86 -1.11 1.28
N LEU A 282 8.71 -0.45 1.27
CA LEU A 282 7.72 -0.44 2.35
C LEU A 282 6.37 -0.94 1.80
N LEU A 283 5.82 -1.99 2.39
CA LEU A 283 4.44 -2.45 2.20
C LEU A 283 3.60 -1.91 3.34
N ILE A 284 2.47 -1.26 3.02
CA ILE A 284 1.40 -0.97 3.97
C ILE A 284 0.29 -2.00 3.74
N HIS A 285 -0.10 -2.74 4.78
CA HIS A 285 -1.11 -3.80 4.74
C HIS A 285 -1.82 -3.93 6.11
N GLU A 286 -2.77 -4.86 6.24
CA GLU A 286 -3.50 -5.12 7.49
C GLU A 286 -4.17 -3.85 8.05
N VAL A 287 -4.79 -3.08 7.14
CA VAL A 287 -5.38 -1.78 7.48
C VAL A 287 -6.62 -1.97 8.35
N HIS A 288 -6.65 -1.26 9.47
CA HIS A 288 -7.82 -1.11 10.30
C HIS A 288 -8.13 0.35 10.55
N GLU A 289 -9.36 0.73 10.19
CA GLU A 289 -9.93 2.04 10.44
C GLU A 289 -11.27 1.87 11.16
N ILE A 290 -11.56 2.77 12.10
CA ILE A 290 -12.92 2.98 12.62
C ILE A 290 -13.61 3.92 11.65
N ARG A 291 -14.56 3.40 10.87
CA ARG A 291 -15.12 4.04 9.68
C ARG A 291 -16.25 5.00 10.00
N GLU A 292 -17.04 4.66 11.03
CA GLU A 292 -18.19 5.45 11.49
C GLU A 292 -17.96 5.97 12.93
N PRO A 293 -16.89 6.73 13.19
CA PRO A 293 -16.57 7.13 14.55
C PRO A 293 -17.60 8.12 15.11
N ASP A 294 -18.00 7.92 16.37
CA ASP A 294 -18.65 8.94 17.17
C ASP A 294 -17.64 10.02 17.52
N TYR A 295 -17.62 11.08 16.70
CA TYR A 295 -16.72 12.21 16.88
C TYR A 295 -16.85 12.87 18.26
N THR A 296 -17.97 12.72 18.99
CA THR A 296 -18.10 13.30 20.34
C THR A 296 -17.30 12.52 21.40
N LYS A 297 -16.98 11.26 21.11
CA LYS A 297 -16.24 10.35 22.01
C LYS A 297 -14.79 10.09 21.59
N LEU A 298 -14.36 10.64 20.46
CA LEU A 298 -12.99 10.47 19.96
C LEU A 298 -11.94 11.00 20.96
N PRO A 299 -10.78 10.32 21.07
CA PRO A 299 -9.68 10.81 21.86
C PRO A 299 -9.21 12.16 21.33
N THR A 300 -8.80 13.04 22.26
CA THR A 300 -8.33 14.38 21.96
C THR A 300 -6.85 14.49 22.31
N VAL A 301 -6.05 15.00 21.38
CA VAL A 301 -4.60 15.19 21.53
C VAL A 301 -4.29 16.69 21.45
N SER A 302 -3.41 17.16 22.32
CA SER A 302 -2.85 18.50 22.22
C SER A 302 -1.79 18.54 21.13
N ILE A 303 -1.99 19.39 20.13
CA ILE A 303 -1.01 19.69 19.08
C ILE A 303 -0.57 21.15 19.19
N TYR A 304 0.59 21.44 18.62
CA TYR A 304 1.07 22.81 18.44
C TYR A 304 1.00 23.12 16.95
N ASP A 305 0.37 24.25 16.60
CA ASP A 305 0.34 24.74 15.22
C ASP A 305 1.72 25.25 14.77
N LEU A 306 1.83 25.67 13.52
CA LEU A 306 3.06 26.22 12.95
C LEU A 306 3.54 27.51 13.65
N PHE A 307 2.70 28.14 14.46
CA PHE A 307 2.99 29.35 15.23
C PHE A 307 3.26 29.05 16.71
N GLY A 308 3.26 27.78 17.12
CA GLY A 308 3.49 27.35 18.49
C GLY A 308 2.27 27.51 19.41
N ASN A 309 1.07 27.75 18.87
CA ASN A 309 -0.15 27.75 19.68
C ASN A 309 -0.62 26.33 19.93
N GLN A 310 -0.95 26.03 21.18
CA GLN A 310 -1.53 24.75 21.56
C GLN A 310 -3.01 24.72 21.18
N SER A 311 -3.42 23.66 20.47
CA SER A 311 -4.82 23.37 20.18
C SER A 311 -5.11 21.90 20.48
N ASN A 312 -6.37 21.60 20.78
CA ASN A 312 -6.83 20.25 21.06
C ASN A 312 -7.58 19.72 19.84
N VAL A 313 -7.11 18.61 19.29
CA VAL A 313 -7.64 18.03 18.05
C VAL A 313 -8.03 16.59 18.29
N LYS A 314 -9.19 16.19 17.77
CA LYS A 314 -9.67 14.81 17.81
C LYS A 314 -8.87 13.97 16.82
N LYS A 315 -8.51 12.74 17.16
CA LYS A 315 -7.71 11.86 16.29
C LYS A 315 -8.35 10.49 16.17
N ASN A 316 -8.42 9.96 14.95
CA ASN A 316 -8.85 8.58 14.66
C ASN A 316 -7.93 7.93 13.61
N PRO A 317 -6.62 7.84 13.86
CA PRO A 317 -5.69 7.31 12.88
C PRO A 317 -6.02 5.85 12.55
N ALA A 318 -5.80 5.43 11.30
CA ALA A 318 -5.82 4.00 10.98
C ALA A 318 -4.58 3.33 11.55
N ALA A 319 -4.77 2.13 12.09
CA ALA A 319 -3.67 1.22 12.39
C ALA A 319 -3.39 0.37 11.16
N VAL A 320 -2.12 0.23 10.81
CA VAL A 320 -1.68 -0.61 9.69
C VAL A 320 -0.45 -1.41 10.10
N SER A 321 -0.24 -2.55 9.49
CA SER A 321 1.05 -3.21 9.51
C SER A 321 1.95 -2.64 8.41
N VAL A 322 3.24 -2.56 8.72
CA VAL A 322 4.28 -2.21 7.76
C VAL A 322 5.28 -3.35 7.67
N SER A 323 5.61 -3.73 6.46
CA SER A 323 6.61 -4.78 6.19
C SER A 323 7.49 -4.37 5.03
N GLY A 324 8.73 -4.83 4.98
CA GLY A 324 9.58 -4.43 3.86
C GLY A 324 11.03 -4.83 3.98
N THR A 325 11.85 -4.20 3.15
CA THR A 325 13.29 -4.45 3.07
C THR A 325 14.08 -3.17 2.92
N ILE A 326 15.23 -3.11 3.58
CA ILE A 326 16.30 -2.14 3.33
C ILE A 326 17.46 -2.91 2.68
N THR A 327 17.91 -2.43 1.52
CA THR A 327 18.96 -3.06 0.72
C THR A 327 19.96 -2.01 0.25
N PRO A 328 21.18 -2.39 -0.21
CA PRO A 328 22.09 -1.41 -0.79
C PRO A 328 21.51 -0.79 -2.06
N TYR A 329 21.81 0.49 -2.27
CA TYR A 329 21.60 1.19 -3.54
C TYR A 329 22.96 1.48 -4.17
N PHE A 330 23.14 1.12 -5.44
CA PHE A 330 24.37 1.36 -6.20
C PHE A 330 24.11 2.21 -7.44
N ASP A 331 25.16 2.84 -7.98
CA ASP A 331 25.06 3.55 -9.27
C ASP A 331 24.45 2.66 -10.37
N GLY A 332 23.62 3.27 -11.21
CA GLY A 332 22.84 2.62 -12.27
C GLY A 332 21.48 2.08 -11.83
N ASP A 333 21.20 2.02 -10.52
CA ASP A 333 19.89 1.65 -10.00
C ASP A 333 18.82 2.72 -10.20
N MET A 334 17.57 2.36 -9.91
CA MET A 334 16.43 3.25 -9.94
C MET A 334 16.07 3.72 -8.53
N LYS A 335 15.70 5.00 -8.38
CA LYS A 335 15.45 5.62 -7.07
C LYS A 335 14.06 5.33 -6.51
N THR A 336 13.09 5.02 -7.37
CA THR A 336 11.66 4.87 -7.00
C THR A 336 11.06 3.53 -7.48
N THR A 337 11.92 2.58 -7.82
CA THR A 337 11.63 1.15 -8.10
C THR A 337 12.91 0.35 -8.15
N SER A 338 12.75 -0.96 -8.18
CA SER A 338 13.81 -1.86 -8.59
C SER A 338 13.78 -2.14 -10.10
N ILE A 339 14.95 -2.35 -10.66
CA ILE A 339 15.13 -2.93 -11.99
C ILE A 339 14.93 -4.45 -11.87
N GLY A 340 14.06 -5.02 -12.70
CA GLY A 340 13.77 -6.45 -12.66
C GLY A 340 12.81 -6.89 -13.76
N ARG A 341 12.22 -8.06 -13.54
CA ARG A 341 11.17 -8.68 -14.36
C ARG A 341 9.86 -8.66 -13.58
N LEU A 342 8.74 -8.76 -14.28
CA LEU A 342 7.41 -8.64 -13.67
C LEU A 342 6.56 -9.85 -14.05
N PHE A 343 6.09 -10.58 -13.05
CA PHE A 343 4.97 -11.52 -13.20
C PHE A 343 3.66 -10.76 -13.12
N LYS A 344 2.79 -10.95 -14.10
CA LYS A 344 1.41 -10.47 -14.09
C LYS A 344 0.46 -11.64 -13.82
N ASN A 345 -0.58 -11.34 -13.06
CA ASN A 345 -1.66 -12.29 -12.84
C ASN A 345 -2.31 -12.64 -14.19
N SER A 346 -2.47 -13.93 -14.48
CA SER A 346 -3.14 -14.42 -15.68
C SER A 346 -4.65 -14.58 -15.50
N THR A 347 -5.12 -14.90 -14.30
CA THR A 347 -6.53 -15.21 -14.02
C THR A 347 -6.89 -15.03 -12.55
N ALA A 348 -8.16 -14.74 -12.28
CA ALA A 348 -8.68 -14.84 -10.91
C ALA A 348 -8.50 -16.28 -10.39
N LEU A 349 -8.17 -16.40 -9.11
CA LEU A 349 -7.93 -17.66 -8.42
C LEU A 349 -9.09 -17.96 -7.47
N SER A 350 -9.63 -19.18 -7.56
CA SER A 350 -10.60 -19.68 -6.59
C SER A 350 -9.90 -20.21 -5.35
N ILE A 351 -10.36 -19.78 -4.19
CA ILE A 351 -9.81 -20.17 -2.88
C ILE A 351 -10.89 -20.76 -1.97
N ASN A 352 -10.47 -21.64 -1.05
CA ASN A 352 -11.34 -22.14 0.00
C ASN A 352 -11.31 -21.17 1.19
N VAL A 353 -12.47 -20.65 1.58
CA VAL A 353 -12.63 -19.66 2.66
C VAL A 353 -13.39 -20.21 3.86
N THR A 354 -13.68 -21.52 3.89
CA THR A 354 -14.46 -22.15 4.96
C THR A 354 -13.84 -21.97 6.34
N ASP A 355 -12.50 -22.01 6.42
CA ASP A 355 -11.76 -21.92 7.68
C ASP A 355 -11.30 -20.48 8.00
N ILE A 356 -11.64 -19.50 7.15
CA ILE A 356 -11.31 -18.10 7.37
C ILE A 356 -12.39 -17.46 8.26
N PRO A 357 -12.02 -16.80 9.37
CA PRO A 357 -12.97 -16.06 10.21
C PRO A 357 -13.72 -15.00 9.39
N LYS A 358 -15.04 -15.00 9.51
CA LYS A 358 -15.88 -13.97 8.89
C LYS A 358 -15.97 -12.75 9.81
N PRO A 359 -15.79 -11.52 9.30
CA PRO A 359 -15.97 -10.34 10.13
C PRO A 359 -17.42 -10.20 10.58
N VAL A 360 -17.59 -9.68 11.79
CA VAL A 360 -18.90 -9.39 12.38
C VAL A 360 -18.91 -7.93 12.83
N THR A 361 -19.89 -7.16 12.38
CA THR A 361 -20.06 -5.77 12.79
C THR A 361 -20.46 -5.66 14.26
N LYS A 362 -20.32 -4.47 14.85
CA LYS A 362 -20.81 -4.15 16.19
C LYS A 362 -22.31 -4.48 16.35
N SER A 363 -23.11 -4.28 15.31
CA SER A 363 -24.54 -4.63 15.25
C SER A 363 -24.83 -6.14 15.10
N GLY A 364 -23.81 -6.98 14.94
CA GLY A 364 -23.94 -8.43 14.81
C GLY A 364 -24.11 -8.93 13.37
N LYS A 365 -23.96 -8.07 12.36
CA LYS A 365 -24.04 -8.47 10.95
C LYS A 365 -22.76 -9.19 10.54
N VAL A 366 -22.90 -10.41 10.01
CA VAL A 366 -21.78 -11.18 9.45
C VAL A 366 -21.54 -10.75 8.01
N LEU A 367 -20.29 -10.40 7.68
CA LEU A 367 -19.87 -9.98 6.35
C LEU A 367 -19.37 -11.16 5.50
N ALA A 368 -19.36 -10.98 4.18
CA ALA A 368 -18.93 -12.01 3.25
C ALA A 368 -17.40 -12.02 3.10
N VAL A 369 -16.86 -13.18 2.71
CA VAL A 369 -15.45 -13.35 2.35
C VAL A 369 -15.43 -13.88 0.92
N SER A 370 -14.71 -13.21 0.02
CA SER A 370 -14.65 -13.62 -1.39
C SER A 370 -13.92 -14.95 -1.55
N ASN A 371 -14.49 -15.88 -2.31
CA ASN A 371 -13.83 -17.12 -2.71
C ASN A 371 -13.08 -16.99 -4.04
N SER A 372 -13.03 -15.79 -4.62
CA SER A 372 -12.34 -15.48 -5.86
C SER A 372 -11.50 -14.24 -5.66
N ILE A 373 -10.20 -14.36 -5.88
CA ILE A 373 -9.23 -13.28 -5.65
C ILE A 373 -8.36 -13.05 -6.87
N ASN A 374 -7.78 -11.85 -6.95
CA ASN A 374 -6.73 -11.54 -7.90
C ASN A 374 -5.43 -11.37 -7.13
N LEU A 375 -4.38 -12.05 -7.57
CA LEU A 375 -3.06 -11.89 -6.99
C LEU A 375 -2.39 -10.63 -7.53
N ALA A 376 -1.65 -9.93 -6.68
CA ALA A 376 -0.87 -8.75 -7.07
C ALA A 376 0.31 -9.14 -7.98
N PRO A 377 0.72 -8.27 -8.92
CA PRO A 377 1.94 -8.49 -9.71
C PRO A 377 3.18 -8.68 -8.83
N VAL A 378 4.08 -9.55 -9.25
CA VAL A 378 5.29 -9.93 -8.50
C VAL A 378 6.53 -9.47 -9.26
N GLN A 379 7.39 -8.70 -8.62
CA GLN A 379 8.72 -8.41 -9.17
C GLN A 379 9.67 -9.56 -8.86
N PHE A 380 10.56 -9.85 -9.80
CA PHE A 380 11.61 -10.84 -9.61
C PHE A 380 12.88 -10.49 -10.38
N LEU A 381 14.01 -11.07 -9.97
CA LEU A 381 15.28 -10.91 -10.66
C LEU A 381 16.07 -12.22 -10.62
N HIS A 382 16.72 -12.54 -11.73
CA HIS A 382 17.79 -13.52 -11.77
C HIS A 382 19.13 -12.83 -11.52
N ASN A 383 19.70 -13.01 -10.33
CA ASN A 383 21.02 -12.53 -9.98
C ASN A 383 22.08 -13.55 -10.43
N GLN A 384 22.79 -13.21 -11.51
CA GLN A 384 23.83 -14.07 -12.09
C GLN A 384 25.06 -14.25 -11.18
N GLN A 385 25.38 -13.27 -10.34
CA GLN A 385 26.54 -13.37 -9.44
C GLN A 385 26.37 -14.49 -8.42
N PHE A 386 25.13 -14.69 -7.94
CA PHE A 386 24.80 -15.72 -6.95
C PHE A 386 24.05 -16.93 -7.55
N ASN A 387 23.78 -16.93 -8.86
CA ASN A 387 22.89 -17.88 -9.54
C ASN A 387 21.56 -18.05 -8.80
N LEU A 388 20.92 -16.93 -8.48
CA LEU A 388 19.75 -16.88 -7.61
C LEU A 388 18.57 -16.26 -8.33
N LEU A 389 17.41 -16.92 -8.31
CA LEU A 389 16.13 -16.32 -8.66
C LEU A 389 15.49 -15.79 -7.38
N SER A 390 15.42 -14.47 -7.23
CA SER A 390 14.76 -13.82 -6.09
C SER A 390 13.40 -13.30 -6.53
N ILE A 391 12.35 -13.67 -5.80
CA ILE A 391 10.95 -13.39 -6.13
C ILE A 391 10.28 -12.71 -4.93
N ASP A 392 9.70 -11.54 -5.14
CA ASP A 392 9.07 -10.75 -4.08
C ASP A 392 7.57 -11.04 -3.98
N VAL A 393 7.18 -11.90 -3.04
CA VAL A 393 5.80 -12.37 -2.89
C VAL A 393 5.04 -11.72 -1.74
N ILE A 394 5.66 -10.82 -0.96
CA ILE A 394 5.07 -10.32 0.30
C ILE A 394 3.69 -9.68 0.07
N ASN A 395 3.52 -8.95 -1.02
CA ASN A 395 2.28 -8.25 -1.30
C ASN A 395 1.26 -9.13 -2.05
N THR A 396 1.73 -10.26 -2.58
CA THR A 396 0.96 -11.17 -3.42
C THR A 396 0.31 -12.27 -2.61
N ILE A 397 1.01 -12.80 -1.60
CA ILE A 397 0.44 -13.80 -0.70
C ILE A 397 -0.60 -13.12 0.19
N ASN A 398 -1.85 -13.54 0.06
CA ASN A 398 -2.93 -13.02 0.88
C ASN A 398 -2.82 -13.50 2.34
N GLU A 399 -3.41 -12.71 3.22
CA GLU A 399 -3.44 -12.88 4.67
C GLU A 399 -4.89 -12.91 5.15
N TYR A 400 -5.10 -13.32 6.38
CA TYR A 400 -6.38 -13.14 7.07
C TYR A 400 -6.13 -12.87 8.54
N GLY A 401 -6.94 -11.97 9.10
CA GLY A 401 -6.89 -11.68 10.53
C GLY A 401 -7.41 -12.85 11.36
N THR A 402 -6.74 -13.12 12.46
CA THR A 402 -7.14 -14.07 13.49
C THR A 402 -7.31 -13.34 14.82
N ASN A 403 -8.16 -13.89 15.70
CA ASN A 403 -8.43 -13.32 17.02
C ASN A 403 -8.94 -11.86 16.99
N PRO A 404 -10.24 -11.63 16.72
CA PRO A 404 -10.82 -10.29 16.74
C PRO A 404 -10.72 -9.67 18.14
N GLY A 405 -10.24 -8.43 18.20
CA GLY A 405 -10.11 -7.64 19.42
C GLY A 405 -11.42 -6.97 19.85
N ALA A 406 -11.27 -5.92 20.66
CA ALA A 406 -12.40 -5.10 21.10
C ALA A 406 -12.56 -3.87 20.20
N LEU A 407 -13.80 -3.43 20.02
CA LEU A 407 -14.10 -2.13 19.42
C LEU A 407 -13.98 -1.02 20.48
N PRO A 408 -13.44 0.15 20.13
CA PRO A 408 -13.47 1.30 21.01
C PRO A 408 -14.91 1.83 21.20
N ASP A 409 -15.15 2.56 22.29
CA ASP A 409 -16.48 3.10 22.63
C ASP A 409 -17.00 4.13 21.61
N TYR A 410 -16.10 4.71 20.82
CA TYR A 410 -16.44 5.62 19.73
C TYR A 410 -16.70 4.90 18.39
N ALA A 411 -16.65 3.57 18.31
CA ALA A 411 -17.01 2.84 17.09
C ALA A 411 -18.52 2.89 16.81
N GLY A 412 -18.91 3.01 15.55
CA GLY A 412 -20.28 2.94 15.06
C GLY A 412 -20.78 1.50 14.88
N ASP A 413 -22.05 1.37 14.52
CA ASP A 413 -22.75 0.06 14.47
C ASP A 413 -22.26 -0.87 13.35
N ASP A 414 -21.67 -0.31 12.29
CA ASP A 414 -21.14 -1.05 11.14
C ASP A 414 -19.63 -1.27 11.21
N ASP A 415 -18.96 -0.80 12.26
CA ASP A 415 -17.55 -1.06 12.49
C ASP A 415 -17.32 -2.51 12.91
N ILE A 416 -16.12 -3.01 12.60
CA ILE A 416 -15.66 -4.36 12.94
C ILE A 416 -14.40 -4.26 13.81
N PRO A 417 -14.22 -5.17 14.79
CA PRO A 417 -13.04 -5.15 15.64
C PRO A 417 -11.77 -5.36 14.83
N ALA A 418 -10.69 -4.68 15.22
CA ALA A 418 -9.36 -4.96 14.69
C ALA A 418 -8.95 -6.40 15.04
N TYR A 419 -8.34 -7.11 14.11
CA TYR A 419 -7.71 -8.40 14.43
C TYR A 419 -6.40 -8.16 15.15
N GLN A 420 -6.13 -8.97 16.16
CA GLN A 420 -4.91 -8.85 16.97
C GLN A 420 -3.72 -9.61 16.35
N ASN A 421 -4.01 -10.60 15.51
CA ASN A 421 -3.03 -11.44 14.86
C ASN A 421 -3.42 -11.60 13.38
N PHE A 422 -2.45 -11.98 12.55
CA PHE A 422 -2.66 -12.29 11.14
C PHE A 422 -1.88 -13.54 10.77
N ASP A 423 -2.45 -14.33 9.87
CA ASP A 423 -1.80 -15.48 9.25
C ASP A 423 -1.84 -15.35 7.73
N SER A 424 -0.86 -15.94 7.05
CA SER A 424 -0.88 -16.03 5.59
C SER A 424 -1.78 -17.17 5.12
N TYR A 425 -2.42 -16.99 3.97
CA TYR A 425 -3.27 -18.01 3.37
C TYR A 425 -2.43 -19.13 2.73
N ASN A 426 -2.75 -20.38 3.03
CA ASN A 426 -2.08 -21.53 2.45
C ASN A 426 -2.64 -21.86 1.06
N PHE A 427 -1.92 -21.46 0.01
CA PHE A 427 -2.25 -21.80 -1.37
C PHE A 427 -1.78 -23.21 -1.78
N GLY A 428 -0.87 -23.83 -1.01
CA GLY A 428 -0.16 -25.04 -1.39
C GLY A 428 1.22 -24.74 -1.99
N GLN A 429 1.56 -25.39 -3.11
CA GLN A 429 2.89 -25.29 -3.72
C GLN A 429 2.82 -24.60 -5.08
N PHE A 430 3.63 -23.56 -5.23
CA PHE A 430 3.85 -22.87 -6.50
C PHE A 430 5.06 -23.47 -7.21
N PHE A 431 4.93 -23.73 -8.50
CA PHE A 431 6.03 -24.19 -9.35
C PHE A 431 6.43 -23.08 -10.32
N ILE A 432 7.72 -22.84 -10.44
CA ILE A 432 8.28 -21.83 -11.34
C ILE A 432 8.88 -22.56 -12.53
N LEU A 433 8.40 -22.20 -13.72
CA LEU A 433 8.81 -22.79 -14.97
C LEU A 433 9.36 -21.71 -15.91
N PHE A 434 10.27 -22.13 -16.78
CA PHE A 434 10.82 -21.32 -17.85
C PHE A 434 10.50 -21.95 -19.20
N GLN A 435 9.93 -21.18 -20.11
CA GLN A 435 9.66 -21.58 -21.48
C GLN A 435 10.67 -20.89 -22.42
N PRO A 436 11.59 -21.64 -23.06
CA PRO A 436 12.47 -21.09 -24.09
C PRO A 436 11.68 -20.61 -25.32
N ASP A 437 12.12 -19.51 -25.93
CA ASP A 437 11.50 -18.93 -27.14
C ASP A 437 11.56 -19.88 -28.34
N ILE A 438 12.59 -20.72 -28.40
CA ILE A 438 12.76 -21.76 -29.43
C ILE A 438 11.73 -22.90 -29.32
N GLY A 439 10.88 -22.87 -28.30
CA GLY A 439 9.93 -23.92 -27.98
C GLY A 439 10.56 -25.09 -27.21
N GLY A 440 9.81 -26.19 -27.11
CA GLY A 440 10.20 -27.38 -26.35
C GLY A 440 9.57 -27.46 -24.96
N THR A 441 9.96 -28.48 -24.19
CA THR A 441 9.42 -28.74 -22.86
C THR A 441 9.83 -27.63 -21.87
N PRO A 442 8.89 -27.06 -21.11
CA PRO A 442 9.22 -26.11 -20.04
C PRO A 442 10.23 -26.69 -19.04
N ILE A 443 11.16 -25.86 -18.61
CA ILE A 443 12.17 -26.22 -17.61
C ILE A 443 11.63 -25.80 -16.24
N GLN A 444 11.49 -26.75 -15.32
CA GLN A 444 11.18 -26.41 -13.93
C GLN A 444 12.42 -25.80 -13.26
N ILE A 445 12.31 -24.55 -12.85
CA ILE A 445 13.40 -23.78 -12.21
C ILE A 445 13.44 -24.04 -10.71
N GLY A 446 12.26 -24.10 -10.09
CA GLY A 446 12.13 -24.33 -8.66
C GLY A 446 10.68 -24.32 -8.22
N LYS A 447 10.49 -24.27 -6.91
CA LYS A 447 9.19 -24.24 -6.27
C LYS A 447 9.28 -23.52 -4.93
N PHE A 448 8.15 -23.07 -4.43
CA PHE A 448 8.01 -22.56 -3.08
C PHE A 448 6.65 -22.96 -2.50
N ASP A 449 6.59 -23.16 -1.18
CA ASP A 449 5.40 -23.62 -0.48
C ASP A 449 5.19 -22.90 0.86
N PHE A 450 4.02 -23.13 1.45
CA PHE A 450 3.57 -22.45 2.65
C PHE A 450 4.55 -22.65 3.81
N GLU A 451 4.88 -23.91 4.13
CA GLU A 451 5.70 -24.24 5.29
C GLU A 451 7.11 -23.64 5.24
N ASN A 452 7.74 -23.62 4.06
CA ASN A 452 9.15 -23.26 3.95
C ASN A 452 9.38 -21.82 3.49
N ASN A 453 8.40 -21.17 2.85
CA ASN A 453 8.66 -19.91 2.14
C ASN A 453 7.69 -18.79 2.46
N TYR A 454 6.41 -19.09 2.73
CA TYR A 454 5.41 -18.02 2.83
C TYR A 454 4.38 -18.18 3.96
N ASN A 455 4.60 -19.06 4.94
CA ASN A 455 3.93 -18.90 6.22
C ASN A 455 4.28 -17.52 6.81
N MET A 456 3.44 -16.99 7.71
CA MET A 456 3.60 -15.62 8.20
C MET A 456 5.00 -15.36 8.77
N GLN A 457 5.55 -16.29 9.55
CA GLN A 457 6.91 -16.17 10.10
C GLN A 457 7.99 -16.04 9.01
N GLN A 458 7.90 -16.83 7.93
CA GLN A 458 8.83 -16.77 6.82
C GLN A 458 8.66 -15.48 6.01
N LEU A 459 7.43 -15.04 5.75
CA LEU A 459 7.18 -13.76 5.07
C LEU A 459 7.82 -12.59 5.83
N LEU A 460 7.59 -12.52 7.15
CA LEU A 460 8.10 -11.40 7.95
C LEU A 460 9.62 -11.44 8.09
N SER A 461 10.25 -12.61 8.23
CA SER A 461 11.70 -12.73 8.37
C SER A 461 12.48 -12.48 7.07
N THR A 462 11.87 -12.75 5.91
CA THR A 462 12.51 -12.59 4.59
C THR A 462 12.06 -11.32 3.84
N GLY A 463 11.14 -10.54 4.41
CA GLY A 463 10.48 -9.44 3.69
C GLY A 463 9.65 -9.95 2.49
N GLY A 464 9.21 -11.22 2.58
CA GLY A 464 8.54 -12.04 1.57
C GLY A 464 9.38 -12.30 0.33
N MET A 465 10.71 -12.30 0.46
CA MET A 465 11.59 -12.70 -0.62
C MET A 465 11.75 -14.22 -0.64
N VAL A 466 11.43 -14.82 -1.78
CA VAL A 466 11.68 -16.24 -2.06
C VAL A 466 12.91 -16.34 -2.94
N ASP A 467 13.99 -16.88 -2.40
CA ASP A 467 15.25 -17.08 -3.11
C ASP A 467 15.43 -18.54 -3.51
N ILE A 468 15.58 -18.78 -4.81
CA ILE A 468 15.75 -20.11 -5.38
C ILE A 468 17.09 -20.18 -6.08
N LYS A 469 17.96 -21.06 -5.60
CA LYS A 469 19.21 -21.36 -6.27
C LYS A 469 18.94 -22.01 -7.63
N ILE A 470 19.45 -21.39 -8.69
CA ILE A 470 19.33 -21.90 -10.04
C ILE A 470 20.55 -22.76 -10.38
N ASN A 471 20.30 -24.03 -10.71
CA ASN A 471 21.33 -24.94 -11.23
C ASN A 471 21.15 -25.20 -12.75
N ALA A 472 20.21 -24.52 -13.40
CA ALA A 472 19.91 -24.68 -14.82
C ALA A 472 20.87 -23.87 -15.71
N SER A 473 21.38 -24.47 -16.77
CA SER A 473 22.24 -23.83 -17.78
C SER A 473 21.47 -23.06 -18.86
N ALA A 474 20.23 -22.64 -18.57
CA ALA A 474 19.36 -21.98 -19.54
C ALA A 474 19.72 -20.49 -19.73
N ASP A 475 19.60 -20.02 -20.97
CA ASP A 475 19.71 -18.59 -21.29
C ASP A 475 18.37 -17.89 -21.01
N PHE A 476 18.23 -17.35 -19.80
CA PHE A 476 16.99 -16.71 -19.34
C PHE A 476 16.64 -15.40 -20.06
N SER A 477 17.49 -14.92 -20.96
CA SER A 477 17.15 -13.80 -21.85
C SER A 477 16.27 -14.24 -23.04
N LYS A 478 16.28 -15.54 -23.38
CA LYS A 478 15.61 -16.14 -24.56
C LYS A 478 14.44 -17.03 -24.19
N GLY A 479 13.57 -16.52 -23.34
CA GLY A 479 12.34 -17.15 -22.94
C GLY A 479 11.64 -16.35 -21.85
N TYR A 480 10.54 -16.89 -21.34
CA TYR A 480 9.77 -16.25 -20.29
C TYR A 480 9.51 -17.22 -19.13
N PHE A 481 9.37 -16.66 -17.95
CA PHE A 481 8.98 -17.40 -16.76
C PHE A 481 7.45 -17.42 -16.62
N TYR A 482 6.94 -18.47 -15.98
CA TYR A 482 5.56 -18.51 -15.51
C TYR A 482 5.46 -19.35 -14.23
N ILE A 483 4.42 -19.10 -13.43
CA ILE A 483 4.17 -19.82 -12.18
C ILE A 483 2.85 -20.56 -12.30
N THR A 484 2.87 -21.84 -11.90
CA THR A 484 1.66 -22.66 -11.82
C THR A 484 1.31 -23.00 -10.38
N LEU A 485 0.01 -23.06 -10.10
CA LEU A 485 -0.59 -23.52 -8.86
C LEU A 485 -1.69 -24.51 -9.22
N ASN A 486 -1.71 -25.72 -8.63
CA ASN A 486 -2.70 -26.77 -8.94
C ASN A 486 -2.86 -27.04 -10.45
N ASN A 487 -1.74 -27.06 -11.19
CA ASN A 487 -1.67 -27.20 -12.66
C ASN A 487 -2.27 -26.05 -13.49
N ALA A 488 -2.76 -24.98 -12.85
CA ALA A 488 -3.19 -23.77 -13.54
C ALA A 488 -2.07 -22.73 -13.54
N THR A 489 -1.83 -22.07 -14.67
CA THR A 489 -0.92 -20.93 -14.74
C THR A 489 -1.57 -19.74 -14.04
N VAL A 490 -0.95 -19.26 -12.96
CA VAL A 490 -1.43 -18.12 -12.14
C VAL A 490 -0.63 -16.85 -12.37
N PHE A 491 0.62 -16.98 -12.81
CA PHE A 491 1.44 -15.86 -13.24
C PHE A 491 2.12 -16.15 -14.56
N ILE A 492 2.17 -15.14 -15.42
CA ILE A 492 2.99 -15.14 -16.63
C ILE A 492 3.86 -13.89 -16.58
N GLU A 493 5.14 -14.04 -16.91
CA GLU A 493 6.03 -12.91 -17.01
C GLU A 493 5.59 -11.98 -18.16
N ASP A 494 5.54 -10.69 -17.87
CA ASP A 494 5.40 -9.67 -18.89
C ASP A 494 6.73 -9.46 -19.64
N GLU A 495 6.67 -9.39 -20.97
CA GLU A 495 7.86 -9.22 -21.79
C GLU A 495 8.57 -7.89 -21.48
N TYR A 496 7.79 -6.86 -21.15
CA TYR A 496 8.27 -5.51 -20.90
C TYR A 496 7.90 -5.02 -19.50
N PHE A 497 8.86 -4.37 -18.85
CA PHE A 497 8.64 -3.57 -17.66
C PHE A 497 8.95 -2.11 -17.97
N ILE A 498 7.94 -1.23 -17.82
CA ILE A 498 8.01 0.19 -18.16
C ILE A 498 7.78 1.01 -16.91
N THR A 499 8.70 1.93 -16.60
CA THR A 499 8.68 2.70 -15.36
C THR A 499 9.46 4.01 -15.50
N SER A 500 9.41 4.89 -14.50
CA SER A 500 10.21 6.12 -14.42
C SER A 500 10.91 6.20 -13.06
N ASP A 501 11.97 7.01 -12.96
CA ASP A 501 12.53 7.43 -11.68
C ASP A 501 11.77 8.62 -11.08
N GLN A 502 11.03 9.36 -11.91
CA GLN A 502 10.25 10.53 -11.51
C GLN A 502 8.76 10.15 -11.34
N MET A 503 8.48 9.10 -10.58
CA MET A 503 7.11 8.59 -10.37
C MET A 503 6.25 9.59 -9.60
N GLY A 504 4.94 9.49 -9.80
CA GLY A 504 3.97 10.34 -9.11
C GLY A 504 4.09 11.82 -9.50
N ASN A 505 4.57 12.11 -10.70
CA ASN A 505 4.44 13.45 -11.28
C ASN A 505 3.02 13.63 -11.78
N TYR A 506 2.35 14.69 -11.30
CA TYR A 506 1.03 15.06 -11.75
C TYR A 506 1.06 16.42 -12.46
N ALA A 507 0.11 16.60 -13.37
CA ALA A 507 -0.36 17.90 -13.83
C ALA A 507 -1.84 17.96 -13.46
N GLN A 508 -2.32 19.06 -12.87
CA GLN A 508 -3.74 19.22 -12.54
C GLN A 508 -4.60 18.97 -13.79
N GLN A 509 -5.49 17.98 -13.72
CA GLN A 509 -6.49 17.74 -14.77
C GLN A 509 -7.47 18.92 -14.81
N PHE A 510 -7.79 19.38 -16.02
CA PHE A 510 -8.85 20.35 -16.32
C PHE A 510 -8.73 21.80 -15.81
N GLN A 511 -7.61 22.22 -15.21
CA GLN A 511 -7.40 23.64 -14.85
C GLN A 511 -7.09 24.53 -16.08
N PRO A 512 -7.60 25.78 -16.13
CA PRO A 512 -7.22 26.77 -17.15
C PRO A 512 -5.70 27.04 -17.14
N SER A 513 -5.14 27.36 -18.31
CA SER A 513 -3.69 27.53 -18.57
C SER A 513 -2.92 28.49 -17.65
N ASN A 514 -3.62 29.32 -16.87
CA ASN A 514 -3.13 30.45 -16.11
C ASN A 514 -3.07 30.18 -14.59
N ASN A 515 -3.56 29.03 -14.13
CA ASN A 515 -3.46 28.58 -12.73
C ASN A 515 -2.39 27.49 -12.54
N TYR A 516 -1.55 27.25 -13.55
CA TYR A 516 -0.45 26.31 -13.46
C TYR A 516 0.60 26.81 -12.44
N MET A 517 0.57 26.26 -11.24
CA MET A 517 1.66 26.37 -10.28
C MET A 517 2.44 25.05 -10.26
N SER A 518 3.38 24.88 -11.20
CA SER A 518 4.55 24.03 -10.92
C SER A 518 5.53 24.88 -10.15
N ASP A 519 5.27 25.03 -8.85
CA ASP A 519 6.12 25.85 -7.98
C ASP A 519 7.55 25.28 -7.86
N GLY A 520 7.76 24.01 -8.26
CA GLY A 520 9.08 23.43 -8.41
C GLY A 520 9.75 23.86 -9.71
N PHE A 521 10.68 24.81 -9.63
CA PHE A 521 11.70 25.05 -10.65
C PHE A 521 13.03 24.37 -10.27
N PRO A 522 13.81 23.84 -11.23
CA PRO A 522 13.52 23.79 -12.66
C PRO A 522 12.58 22.64 -13.04
N LYS A 523 11.78 22.85 -14.10
CA LYS A 523 11.07 21.75 -14.76
C LYS A 523 12.10 20.82 -15.40
N ILE A 524 12.03 19.53 -15.09
CA ILE A 524 12.91 18.51 -15.66
C ILE A 524 12.10 17.52 -16.53
N PRO A 525 12.67 16.99 -17.63
CA PRO A 525 12.01 15.94 -18.39
C PRO A 525 11.70 14.71 -17.54
N CYS A 526 10.48 14.17 -17.67
CA CYS A 526 10.16 12.84 -17.15
C CYS A 526 10.69 11.78 -18.12
N THR A 527 11.55 10.89 -17.65
CA THR A 527 12.17 9.86 -18.48
C THR A 527 11.51 8.51 -18.23
N LEU A 528 10.87 7.95 -19.26
CA LEU A 528 10.42 6.56 -19.23
C LEU A 528 11.61 5.64 -19.53
N ARG A 529 11.79 4.62 -18.69
CA ARG A 529 12.73 3.52 -18.88
C ARG A 529 11.95 2.26 -19.24
N VAL A 530 12.43 1.56 -20.26
CA VAL A 530 11.84 0.31 -20.74
C VAL A 530 12.86 -0.81 -20.58
N PHE A 531 12.44 -1.89 -19.94
CA PHE A 531 13.22 -3.10 -19.77
C PHE A 531 12.51 -4.24 -20.49
N LYS A 532 13.23 -4.95 -21.37
CA LYS A 532 12.75 -6.19 -21.98
C LYS A 532 13.35 -7.35 -21.19
N ARG A 533 12.53 -8.13 -20.49
CA ARG A 533 12.97 -9.26 -19.65
C ARG A 533 14.12 -8.90 -18.69
N GLY A 534 14.06 -7.71 -18.11
CA GLY A 534 15.05 -7.16 -17.18
C GLY A 534 16.25 -6.46 -17.82
N ILE A 535 16.36 -6.44 -19.16
CA ILE A 535 17.46 -5.79 -19.88
C ILE A 535 16.99 -4.42 -20.42
N PRO A 536 17.71 -3.32 -20.17
CA PRO A 536 17.35 -2.00 -20.71
C PRO A 536 17.23 -2.01 -22.25
N VAL A 537 16.16 -1.42 -22.78
CA VAL A 537 15.98 -1.22 -24.22
C VAL A 537 16.76 0.04 -24.65
N ALA A 538 17.64 -0.09 -25.64
CA ALA A 538 18.38 1.03 -26.19
C ALA A 538 17.45 2.06 -26.87
N GLN A 539 17.75 3.35 -26.74
CA GLN A 539 16.91 4.47 -27.22
C GLN A 539 16.51 4.41 -28.71
N ASN A 540 17.28 3.74 -29.56
CA ASN A 540 17.00 3.66 -31.00
C ASN A 540 16.03 2.53 -31.38
N ASN A 541 15.62 1.68 -30.44
CA ASN A 541 14.70 0.59 -30.68
C ASN A 541 13.31 1.01 -30.19
N SER A 542 12.50 1.63 -31.05
CA SER A 542 11.08 1.83 -30.73
C SER A 542 10.38 0.47 -30.63
N VAL A 543 9.62 0.28 -29.56
CA VAL A 543 8.91 -0.98 -29.29
C VAL A 543 7.43 -0.68 -29.13
N PRO A 544 6.53 -1.39 -29.84
CA PRO A 544 5.09 -1.29 -29.60
C PRO A 544 4.72 -1.84 -28.21
N VAL A 545 3.97 -1.07 -27.43
CA VAL A 545 3.53 -1.42 -26.07
C VAL A 545 2.01 -1.54 -26.04
N THR A 546 1.49 -2.58 -25.39
CA THR A 546 0.05 -2.70 -25.07
C THR A 546 -0.17 -2.25 -23.63
N MET A 547 -0.92 -1.17 -23.42
CA MET A 547 -1.31 -0.71 -22.09
C MET A 547 -2.59 -1.42 -21.65
N GLN A 548 -2.55 -2.10 -20.51
CA GLN A 548 -3.72 -2.70 -19.88
C GLN A 548 -4.28 -1.72 -18.83
N ALA A 549 -5.50 -1.23 -19.04
CA ALA A 549 -6.22 -0.46 -18.04
C ALA A 549 -6.80 -1.41 -16.98
N ILE A 550 -6.54 -1.14 -15.71
CA ILE A 550 -7.25 -1.79 -14.60
C ILE A 550 -8.55 -1.02 -14.42
N ASN A 551 -9.68 -1.63 -14.78
CA ASN A 551 -11.00 -1.09 -14.47
C ASN A 551 -11.41 -1.60 -13.08
N MET A 552 -11.20 -0.79 -12.03
CA MET A 552 -11.53 -1.17 -10.65
C MET A 552 -13.04 -1.12 -10.35
N ARG A 553 -13.90 -0.84 -11.34
CA ARG A 553 -15.34 -1.01 -11.20
C ARG A 553 -15.73 -2.42 -11.61
N THR A 554 -15.66 -3.38 -10.70
CA THR A 554 -16.46 -4.62 -10.80
C THR A 554 -17.93 -4.31 -10.59
N VAL A 555 -18.53 -3.59 -11.53
CA VAL A 555 -19.95 -3.79 -11.84
C VAL A 555 -19.96 -4.94 -12.83
N VAL A 556 -20.67 -6.01 -12.50
CA VAL A 556 -20.91 -7.15 -13.38
C VAL A 556 -21.54 -6.64 -14.68
N ILE A 557 -20.72 -6.37 -15.70
CA ILE A 557 -21.20 -6.16 -17.06
C ILE A 557 -21.41 -7.56 -17.62
N LYS A 558 -22.68 -8.02 -17.59
CA LYS A 558 -23.11 -9.12 -18.45
C LYS A 558 -22.75 -8.75 -19.88
N THR A 559 -21.76 -9.43 -20.44
CA THR A 559 -21.35 -9.29 -21.83
C THR A 559 -22.54 -9.60 -22.73
N PRO A 560 -22.96 -8.72 -23.66
CA PRO A 560 -23.67 -9.20 -24.83
C PRO A 560 -22.61 -9.81 -25.77
N ARG A 561 -22.73 -11.11 -26.02
CA ARG A 561 -22.10 -11.75 -27.20
C ARG A 561 -22.55 -10.98 -28.44
N ILE A 562 -21.63 -10.51 -29.29
CA ILE A 562 -21.83 -10.52 -30.75
C ILE A 562 -20.46 -10.69 -31.44
N LEU A 563 -20.42 -11.73 -32.30
CA LEU A 563 -19.56 -12.10 -33.45
C LEU A 563 -18.19 -11.45 -33.63
#